data_AF-A0A1I7FXX3-F1
#
_entry.id   AF-A0A1I7FXX3-F1
#
_cell.length_a   1.000
_cell.length_b   1.000
_cell.length_c   1.000
_cell.angle_alpha   90.00
_cell.angle_beta   90.00
_cell.angle_gamma   90.00
#
_symmetry.space_group_name_H-M   'P 1'
#
loop_
_entity.id
_entity.type
_entity.pdbx_description
1 polymer ?
#
loop_
_entity_poly.entity_id
_entity_poly.type
_entity_poly.pdbx_seq_one_letter_code
_entity_poly.pdbx_strand_id
1 'polypeptide(L)' 'MLTRLPDGFSALVLGASGGIGRAVIDALLASERPGRVMVSAARKPHIPIPASNR' A
#
# COMPACT_ATOMS: atom_id res chain seq x y z
N MET A 1 -17.95 -4.43 4.14
CA MET A 1 -16.97 -5.42 4.66
C MET A 1 -16.30 -4.92 5.94
N LEU A 2 -15.83 -3.66 5.98
CA LEU A 2 -15.19 -3.04 7.14
C LEU A 2 -16.05 -2.98 8.41
N THR A 3 -17.38 -3.00 8.27
CA THR A 3 -18.35 -2.98 9.38
C THR A 3 -18.25 -4.20 10.32
N ARG A 4 -17.72 -5.34 9.84
CA ARG A 4 -17.59 -6.59 10.62
C ARG A 4 -16.24 -6.75 11.32
N LEU A 5 -15.29 -5.84 11.10
CA LEU A 5 -13.99 -5.88 11.75
C LEU A 5 -14.05 -5.10 13.07
N PRO A 6 -13.26 -5.51 14.08
CA PRO A 6 -13.13 -4.74 15.31
C PRO A 6 -12.55 -3.36 15.02
N ASP A 7 -12.91 -2.37 15.84
CA ASP A 7 -12.29 -1.05 15.76
C ASP A 7 -10.78 -1.14 16.08
N GLY A 8 -9.98 -0.29 15.44
CA GLY A 8 -8.53 -0.27 15.61
C GLY A 8 -7.77 -1.40 14.92
N PHE A 9 -8.42 -2.18 14.04
CA PHE A 9 -7.75 -3.30 13.37
C PHE A 9 -6.57 -2.85 12.49
N SER A 10 -5.62 -3.77 12.24
CA SER A 10 -4.51 -3.58 11.31
C SER A 10 -4.82 -4.23 9.96
N ALA A 11 -4.54 -3.50 8.87
CA ALA A 11 -4.68 -4.00 7.51
C ALA A 11 -3.32 -4.12 6.82
N LEU A 12 -3.09 -5.23 6.11
CA LEU A 12 -1.95 -5.39 5.18
C LEU A 12 -2.48 -5.48 3.75
N VAL A 13 -2.09 -4.53 2.90
CA VAL A 13 -2.43 -4.52 1.47
C VAL A 13 -1.24 -4.96 0.64
N LEU A 14 -1.37 -6.09 -0.05
CA LEU A 14 -0.41 -6.56 -1.06
C LEU A 14 -0.74 -5.99 -2.43
N GLY A 15 0.27 -5.84 -3.30
CA GLY A 15 0.05 -5.27 -4.64
C GLY A 15 -0.32 -3.78 -4.60
N ALA A 16 0.15 -3.06 -3.59
CA ALA A 16 -0.17 -1.65 -3.34
C ALA A 16 0.27 -0.69 -4.46
N SER A 17 1.13 -1.15 -5.39
CA SER A 17 1.52 -0.40 -6.59
C SER A 17 0.51 -0.49 -7.74
N GLY A 18 -0.46 -1.41 -7.69
CA GLY A 18 -1.49 -1.57 -8.70
C GLY A 18 -2.74 -0.73 -8.42
N GLY A 19 -3.57 -0.50 -9.44
CA GLY A 19 -4.77 0.35 -9.32
C GLY A 19 -5.76 -0.13 -8.25
N ILE A 20 -6.02 -1.45 -8.19
CA ILE A 20 -6.91 -2.03 -7.16
C ILE A 20 -6.31 -1.87 -5.77
N GLY A 21 -5.01 -2.18 -5.62
CA GLY A 21 -4.32 -2.03 -4.34
C GLY A 21 -4.41 -0.60 -3.83
N ARG A 22 -4.25 0.39 -4.73
CA ARG A 22 -4.40 1.80 -4.39
C ARG A 22 -5.83 2.15 -3.97
N ALA A 23 -6.84 1.73 -4.71
CA ALA A 23 -8.24 1.98 -4.36
C ALA A 23 -8.62 1.37 -3.00
N VAL A 24 -8.10 0.20 -2.67
CA VAL A 24 -8.30 -0.43 -1.35
C VAL A 24 -7.64 0.39 -0.24
N ILE A 25 -6.43 0.89 -0.46
CA ILE A 25 -5.74 1.76 0.50
C ILE A 25 -6.56 3.04 0.72
N ASP A 26 -7.02 3.69 -0.35
CA ASP A 26 -7.80 4.92 -0.25
C ASP A 26 -9.11 4.69 0.53
N ALA A 27 -9.80 3.57 0.28
CA ALA A 27 -11.00 3.20 1.03
C ALA A 27 -10.73 2.88 2.51
N LEU A 28 -9.59 2.27 2.83
CA LEU A 28 -9.17 2.03 4.22
C LEU A 28 -8.82 3.34 4.94
N LEU A 29 -8.10 4.25 4.28
CA LEU A 29 -7.69 5.53 4.84
C LEU A 29 -8.85 6.53 4.99
N ALA A 30 -9.91 6.39 4.19
CA ALA A 30 -11.14 7.18 4.34
C ALA A 30 -12.01 6.73 5.52
N SER A 31 -11.67 5.62 6.19
CA SER A 31 -12.39 5.11 7.35
C SER A 31 -11.61 5.40 8.63
N GLU A 32 -12.31 5.80 9.70
CA GLU A 32 -11.71 5.97 11.03
C GLU A 32 -11.46 4.65 11.77
N ARG A 33 -11.89 3.51 11.21
CA ARG A 33 -11.85 2.21 11.89
C ARG A 33 -10.46 1.56 11.93
N PRO A 34 -9.64 1.56 10.86
CA PRO A 34 -8.31 0.96 10.93
C PRO A 34 -7.39 1.77 11.84
N GLY A 35 -6.73 1.10 12.79
CA GLY A 35 -5.69 1.73 13.61
C GLY A 35 -4.35 1.81 12.87
N ARG A 36 -4.15 0.96 11.85
CA ARG A 36 -2.92 0.90 11.07
C ARG A 36 -3.15 0.27 9.69
N VAL A 37 -2.54 0.87 8.66
CA VAL A 37 -2.49 0.31 7.30
C VAL A 37 -1.04 0.11 6.90
N MET A 38 -0.66 -1.13 6.62
CA MET A 38 0.64 -1.52 6.06
C MET A 38 0.48 -1.88 4.59
N VAL A 39 1.49 -1.56 3.78
CA VAL A 39 1.44 -1.77 2.33
C VAL A 39 2.68 -2.51 1.85
N SER A 40 2.48 -3.44 0.93
CA SER A 40 3.54 -4.11 0.19
C SER A 40 3.35 -3.86 -1.30
N ALA A 41 4.37 -3.29 -1.92
CA ALA A 41 4.43 -2.99 -3.33
C ALA A 41 5.69 -3.62 -3.94
N ALA A 42 5.55 -4.18 -5.14
CA ALA A 42 6.72 -4.61 -5.90
C ALA A 42 7.54 -3.36 -6.28
N ARG A 43 8.82 -3.32 -5.89
CA ARG A 43 9.73 -2.32 -6.42
C ARG A 43 10.17 -2.77 -7.80
N LYS A 44 10.14 -1.87 -8.79
CA LYS A 44 10.98 -2.08 -9.98
C LYS A 44 12.44 -2.03 -9.51
N PRO A 45 13.31 -2.96 -9.95
CA PRO A 45 14.73 -2.87 -9.66
C PRO A 45 15.23 -1.48 -10.08
N HIS A 46 15.86 -0.75 -9.15
CA HIS A 46 16.67 0.38 -9.55
C HIS A 46 17.91 -0.22 -10.21
N ILE A 47 17.95 -0.21 -11.55
CA ILE A 47 19.15 -0.51 -12.29
C ILE A 47 19.94 0.81 -12.33
N PRO A 48 21.09 0.92 -11.64
CA PRO A 48 21.90 2.14 -11.69
C PRO A 48 22.39 2.31 -13.12
N ILE A 49 22.13 3.49 -13.72
CA ILE A 49 22.75 3.84 -15.00
C ILE A 49 24.21 4.17 -14.69
N PRO A 50 25.20 3.46 -15.27
CA PRO A 50 26.60 3.74 -15.03
C PRO A 50 26.92 5.18 -15.45
N ALA A 51 27.63 5.90 -14.59
CA ALA A 51 28.06 7.26 -14.87
C ALA A 51 28.92 7.27 -16.15
N SER A 52 28.48 8.04 -17.14
CA SER A 52 29.26 8.29 -18.34
C SER A 52 30.43 9.20 -17.97
N ASN A 53 31.65 8.63 -17.96
CA ASN A 53 32.87 9.43 -17.94
C ASN A 53 32.94 10.21 -19.26
N ARG A 54 32.79 11.53 -19.18
CA ARG A 54 33.21 12.46 -20.23
C ARG A 54 34.57 13.04 -19.86
#